data_AF-A0A9E3H9K9-F1
#
_entry.id   AF-A0A9E3H9K9-F1
#
_cell.length_a   1.000
_cell.length_b   1.000
_cell.length_c   1.000
_cell.angle_alpha   90.00
_cell.angle_beta   90.00
_cell.angle_gamma   90.00
#
_symmetry.space_group_name_H-M   'P 1'
#
loop_
_entity.id
_entity.type
_entity.pdbx_description
1 polymer ?
#
loop_
_entity_poly.entity_id
_entity_poly.type
_entity_poly.pdbx_seq_one_letter_code
_entity_poly.pdbx_strand_id
1 'polypeptide(L)' 'MEEPKRKTKLVRNLFNYKGRSIRITQLQNGDYQAVAGGVYVIAGTEFEARLHMKTQIDDGW' A
#
# COMPACT_ATOMS: atom_id res chain seq x y z
N MET A 1 14.71 -12.83 -28.57
CA MET A 1 13.32 -12.52 -28.16
C MET A 1 13.42 -11.60 -26.96
N GLU A 2 13.11 -10.32 -27.12
CA GLU A 2 12.92 -9.44 -25.96
C GLU A 2 11.66 -9.90 -25.24
N GLU A 3 11.79 -10.32 -23.98
CA GLU A 3 10.63 -10.58 -23.14
C GLU A 3 9.80 -9.29 -23.05
N PRO A 4 8.47 -9.36 -23.21
CA PRO A 4 7.65 -8.19 -23.00
C PRO A 4 7.83 -7.80 -21.53
N LYS A 5 8.53 -6.68 -21.28
CA LYS A 5 8.50 -5.98 -19.98
C LYS A 5 7.04 -5.73 -19.68
N ARG A 6 6.40 -6.65 -18.96
CA ARG A 6 5.06 -6.47 -18.43
C ARG A 6 5.17 -5.18 -17.64
N LYS A 7 4.58 -4.10 -18.16
CA LYS A 7 4.33 -2.91 -17.36
C LYS A 7 3.42 -3.41 -16.26
N THR A 8 3.98 -3.81 -15.12
CA THR A 8 3.23 -4.21 -13.94
C THR A 8 2.36 -3.02 -13.63
N LYS A 9 1.08 -3.12 -14.04
CA LYS A 9 0.12 -2.04 -13.89
C LYS A 9 0.07 -1.81 -12.40
N LEU A 10 0.53 -0.64 -11.96
CA LEU A 10 0.62 -0.29 -10.54
C LEU A 10 -0.75 -0.60 -9.91
N VAL A 11 -0.84 -1.67 -9.12
CA VAL A 11 -2.12 -2.08 -8.52
C VAL A 11 -2.38 -1.06 -7.42
N ARG A 12 -3.35 -0.18 -7.66
CA ARG A 12 -3.77 0.85 -6.72
C ARG A 12 -5.09 0.43 -6.10
N ASN A 13 -5.03 -0.03 -4.86
CA ASN A 13 -6.21 -0.36 -4.07
C ASN A 13 -6.50 0.79 -3.11
N LEU A 14 -7.74 1.26 -3.07
CA LEU A 14 -8.18 2.32 -2.16
C LEU A 14 -9.27 1.75 -1.25
N PHE A 15 -9.16 2.01 0.05
CA PHE A 15 -10.17 1.62 1.02
C PHE A 15 -10.23 2.64 2.15
N ASN A 16 -11.31 2.61 2.94
CA ASN A 16 -11.48 3.48 4.09
C ASN A 16 -11.33 2.68 5.40
N TYR A 17 -10.75 3.30 6.42
CA TYR A 17 -10.65 2.75 7.77
C TYR A 17 -10.74 3.88 8.81
N LYS A 18 -11.66 3.76 9.79
CA LYS A 18 -11.92 4.80 10.81
C LYS A 18 -12.03 6.23 10.24
N GLY A 19 -12.72 6.38 9.11
CA GLY A 19 -12.91 7.68 8.44
C GLY A 19 -11.71 8.17 7.63
N ARG A 20 -10.62 7.40 7.54
CA ARG A 20 -9.42 7.75 6.78
C ARG A 20 -9.36 6.98 5.47
N SER A 21 -9.03 7.69 4.40
CA SER A 21 -8.78 7.10 3.09
C SER A 21 -7.35 6.56 3.03
N ILE A 22 -7.22 5.26 2.81
CA ILE A 22 -5.95 4.56 2.69
C ILE A 22 -5.76 4.15 1.23
N ARG A 23 -4.63 4.55 0.67
CA ARG A 23 -4.17 4.10 -0.64
C ARG A 23 -3.09 3.05 -0.47
N ILE A 24 -3.23 1.91 -1.14
CA ILE A 24 -2.19 0.89 -1.23
C ILE A 24 -1.71 0.77 -2.66
N THR A 25 -0.40 0.64 -2.82
CA THR A 25 0.26 0.57 -4.12
C THR A 25 1.40 -0.44 -4.07
N GLN A 26 1.43 -1.37 -5.04
CA GLN A 26 2.60 -2.23 -5.24
C GLN A 26 3.73 -1.44 -5.91
N LEU A 27 4.91 -1.49 -5.32
CA LEU A 27 6.14 -0.86 -5.78
C LEU A 27 6.84 -1.73 -6.83
N GLN A 28 7.81 -1.15 -7.55
CA GLN A 28 8.54 -1.86 -8.61
C GLN A 28 9.37 -3.04 -8.09
N ASN A 29 9.79 -3.00 -6.84
CA ASN A 29 10.54 -4.07 -6.17
C ASN A 29 9.64 -5.19 -5.63
N GLY A 30 8.31 -5.10 -5.80
CA GLY A 30 7.35 -6.10 -5.34
C GLY A 30 6.71 -5.78 -3.98
N ASP A 31 7.31 -4.89 -3.19
CA ASP A 31 6.78 -4.44 -1.90
C ASP A 31 5.48 -3.65 -2.07
N TYR A 32 4.77 -3.45 -0.96
CA TYR A 32 3.53 -2.68 -0.89
C TYR A 32 3.70 -1.47 -0.02
N GLN A 33 3.28 -0.32 -0.55
CA GLN A 33 3.19 0.94 0.17
C GLN A 33 1.73 1.21 0.53
N ALA A 34 1.43 1.44 1.81
CA ALA A 34 0.16 2.02 2.27
C ALA A 34 0.37 3.49 2.63
N VAL A 35 -0.56 4.37 2.25
CA VAL A 35 -0.51 5.81 2.53
C VAL A 35 -1.87 6.31 3.03
N ALA A 36 -1.89 7.06 4.13
CA ALA A 36 -3.06 7.76 4.64
C ALA A 36 -2.64 9.00 5.42
N GLY A 37 -3.25 10.16 5.17
CA GLY A 37 -3.06 11.37 5.98
C GLY A 37 -1.61 11.86 6.13
N GLY A 38 -0.71 11.54 5.19
CA GLY A 38 0.72 11.88 5.27
C GLY A 38 1.60 10.81 5.93
N VAL A 39 0.99 9.80 6.55
CA VAL A 39 1.69 8.60 7.04
C VAL A 39 1.83 7.60 5.90
N TYR A 40 3.00 6.96 5.80
CA TYR A 40 3.19 5.83 4.90
C TYR A 40 3.86 4.65 5.59
N VAL A 41 3.54 3.45 5.13
CA VAL A 41 4.11 2.17 5.57
C VAL A 41 4.56 1.42 4.32
N ILE A 42 5.72 0.74 4.40
CA ILE A 42 6.20 -0.19 3.37
C ILE A 42 6.28 -1.59 4.00
N ALA A 43 5.76 -2.60 3.31
CA ALA A 43 5.81 -3.99 3.74
C ALA A 43 5.94 -4.95 2.55
N GLY A 44 6.38 -6.18 2.79
CA GLY A 44 6.59 -7.18 1.73
C GLY A 44 5.28 -7.66 1.10
N THR A 45 4.15 -7.55 1.81
CA THR A 45 2.83 -7.97 1.32
C THR A 45 1.77 -6.88 1.46
N GLU A 46 0.73 -6.95 0.63
CA GLU A 46 -0.44 -6.06 0.74
C GLU A 46 -1.11 -6.17 2.12
N PHE A 47 -1.17 -7.38 2.67
CA PHE A 47 -1.80 -7.64 3.96
C PHE A 47 -1.05 -6.96 5.11
N GLU A 48 0.28 -7.07 5.15
CA GLU A 48 1.11 -6.40 6.16
C GLU A 48 1.03 -4.88 6.03
N ALA A 49 1.08 -4.35 4.81
CA ALA A 49 0.93 -2.92 4.57
C ALA A 49 -0.43 -2.40 5.09
N ARG A 50 -1.51 -3.18 4.89
CA ARG A 50 -2.84 -2.90 5.47
C ARG A 50 -2.82 -2.95 7.00
N LEU A 51 -2.24 -4.01 7.56
CA LEU A 51 -2.23 -4.24 9.00
C LEU A 51 -1.50 -3.13 9.73
N HIS A 52 -0.28 -2.83 9.32
CA HIS A 52 0.54 -1.77 9.90
C HIS A 52 -0.10 -0.39 9.75
N MET A 53 -0.69 -0.07 8.60
CA MET A 53 -1.40 1.21 8.44
C MET A 53 -2.61 1.33 9.39
N LYS A 54 -3.35 0.24 9.59
CA LYS A 54 -4.45 0.21 10.57
C LYS A 54 -3.92 0.41 11.99
N THR A 55 -2.81 -0.23 12.36
CA THR A 55 -2.16 -0.02 13.66
C THR A 55 -1.76 1.43 13.86
N GLN A 56 -1.17 2.10 12.87
CA GLN A 56 -0.84 3.53 12.99
C GLN A 56 -2.08 4.38 13.27
N ILE A 57 -3.18 4.10 12.57
CA ILE A 57 -4.45 4.80 12.78
C ILE A 57 -5.05 4.49 14.16
N ASP A 58 -4.91 3.25 14.63
CA ASP A 58 -5.38 2.83 15.95
C ASP A 58 -4.61 3.49 17.09
N ASP A 59 -3.31 3.74 16.88
CA ASP A 59 -2.41 4.45 17.80
C ASP A 59 -2.61 5.98 17.76
N GLY A 60 -3.54 6.46 16.92
CA GLY A 60 -4.00 7.86 16.90
C GLY A 60 -3.39 8.74 15.81
N TRP A 61 -2.73 8.15 14.80
CA TRP A 61 -2.19 8.91 13.67
C TRP A 61 -3.20 9.13 12.58
#